data_AF-A0A968S0B5-F1
#
_entry.id   AF-A0A968S0B5-F1
#
_cell.length_a   1.000
_cell.length_b   1.000
_cell.length_c   1.000
_cell.angle_alpha   90.00
_cell.angle_beta   90.00
_cell.angle_gamma   90.00
#
_symmetry.space_group_name_H-M   'P 1'
#
loop_
_entity.id
_entity.type
_entity.pdbx_description
1 polymer ?
#
loop_
_entity_poly.entity_id
_entity_poly.type
_entity_poly.pdbx_seq_one_letter_code
_entity_poly.pdbx_strand_id
1 'polypeptide(L)'
;MSRPLTQPPSSQALLHLAQQGNGQAIAALLNRRLYGEGIAATVSLQDERLHIILESSPVAPKALAVSLIRQELAQVKLAAIAITIEGRRNGQQLPRWRETLRCSRTTAAPADRSPPSLHQRARQGDRQAIAALLEQGLQHKGITVKVHKQGNRFEIQVESRQSLEPALVLTLIERELRQLQLSFLSSAVVAAYRAGNRLPAWQERLTPQPRTTAAIAQSSRRIPPIQRLGWER
;
A
#
# COMPACT_ATOMS: atom_id res chain seq x y z
N MET A 1 32.54 -54.35 0.35
CA MET A 1 32.45 -53.07 1.12
C MET A 1 32.28 -51.93 0.13
N SER A 2 31.04 -51.64 -0.25
CA SER A 2 30.75 -50.62 -1.27
C SER A 2 30.72 -49.24 -0.63
N ARG A 3 31.61 -48.37 -1.08
CA ARG A 3 31.70 -46.95 -0.67
C ARG A 3 30.34 -46.29 -0.95
N PRO A 4 29.71 -45.59 0.02
CA PRO A 4 28.51 -44.83 -0.28
C PRO A 4 28.89 -43.71 -1.24
N LEU A 5 28.36 -43.77 -2.46
CA LEU A 5 28.31 -42.65 -3.39
C LEU A 5 27.54 -41.54 -2.67
N THR A 6 28.25 -40.51 -2.23
CA THR A 6 27.67 -39.28 -1.71
C THR A 6 26.81 -38.68 -2.83
N GLN A 7 25.51 -38.99 -2.83
CA GLN A 7 24.58 -38.22 -3.65
C GLN A 7 24.76 -36.76 -3.25
N PRO A 8 24.93 -35.83 -4.22
CA PRO A 8 24.89 -34.41 -3.89
C PRO A 8 23.56 -34.17 -3.13
N PRO A 9 23.59 -33.42 -2.03
CA PRO A 9 22.41 -33.24 -1.19
C PRO A 9 21.24 -32.77 -2.05
N SER A 10 20.13 -33.50 -1.98
CA SER A 10 18.89 -33.18 -2.68
C SER A 10 18.49 -31.72 -2.42
N SER A 11 17.84 -31.05 -3.38
CA SER A 11 17.43 -29.64 -3.24
C SER A 11 16.69 -29.35 -1.92
N GLN A 12 15.90 -30.32 -1.45
CA GLN A 12 15.20 -30.26 -0.17
C GLN A 12 16.14 -30.21 1.05
N ALA A 13 17.22 -31.00 1.02
CA ALA A 13 18.21 -31.06 2.09
C ALA A 13 19.02 -29.77 2.16
N LEU A 14 19.38 -29.20 1.01
CA LEU A 14 20.02 -27.89 0.92
C LEU A 14 19.10 -26.78 1.46
N LEU A 15 17.81 -26.81 1.12
CA LEU A 15 16.83 -25.84 1.65
C LEU A 15 16.74 -25.93 3.19
N HIS A 16 16.69 -27.14 3.74
CA HIS A 16 16.62 -27.35 5.19
C HIS A 16 17.89 -26.87 5.90
N LEU A 17 19.07 -27.17 5.35
CA LEU A 17 20.34 -26.65 5.88
C LEU A 17 20.42 -25.12 5.76
N ALA A 18 19.97 -24.56 4.65
CA ALA A 18 19.92 -23.12 4.45
C ALA A 18 18.97 -22.45 5.45
N GLN A 19 17.82 -23.05 5.76
CA GLN A 19 16.87 -22.57 6.77
C GLN A 19 17.49 -22.51 8.18
N GLN A 20 18.44 -23.40 8.46
CA GLN A 20 19.23 -23.42 9.70
C GLN A 20 20.36 -22.37 9.70
N GLY A 21 20.47 -21.53 8.66
CA GLY A 21 21.52 -20.54 8.51
C GLY A 21 22.83 -21.09 7.98
N ASN A 22 22.86 -22.31 7.42
CA ASN A 22 24.09 -22.88 6.87
C ASN A 22 24.55 -22.10 5.62
N GLY A 23 25.64 -21.34 5.76
CA GLY A 23 26.20 -20.53 4.67
C GLY A 23 26.59 -21.34 3.42
N GLN A 24 27.10 -22.56 3.59
CA GLN A 24 27.47 -23.44 2.46
C GLN A 24 26.25 -23.90 1.66
N ALA A 25 25.15 -24.23 2.36
CA ALA A 25 23.91 -24.61 1.69
C ALA A 25 23.29 -23.42 0.93
N ILE A 26 23.36 -22.22 1.49
CA ILE A 26 22.91 -20.99 0.83
C ILE A 26 23.77 -20.68 -0.39
N ALA A 27 25.11 -20.84 -0.30
CA ALA A 27 26.00 -20.71 -1.45
C ALA A 27 25.65 -21.71 -2.56
N ALA A 28 25.38 -22.97 -2.21
CA ALA A 28 25.01 -23.98 -3.19
C ALA A 28 23.70 -23.65 -3.94
N LEU A 29 22.69 -23.15 -3.21
CA LEU A 29 21.42 -22.70 -3.81
C LEU A 29 21.64 -21.49 -4.73
N LEU A 30 22.41 -20.49 -4.28
CA LEU A 30 22.72 -19.30 -5.07
C LEU A 30 23.52 -19.66 -6.32
N ASN A 31 24.59 -20.43 -6.19
CA ASN A 31 25.39 -20.88 -7.33
C ASN A 31 24.53 -21.62 -8.34
N ARG A 32 23.62 -22.48 -7.90
CA ARG A 32 22.74 -23.20 -8.83
C ARG A 32 21.84 -22.26 -9.66
N ARG A 33 21.34 -21.18 -9.06
CA ARG A 33 20.56 -20.16 -9.79
C ARG A 33 21.42 -19.30 -10.70
N LEU A 34 22.59 -18.92 -10.20
CA LEU A 34 23.49 -17.95 -10.81
C LEU A 34 24.44 -18.57 -11.83
N TYR A 35 24.55 -19.90 -11.86
CA TYR A 35 25.35 -20.66 -12.82
C TYR A 35 24.94 -20.36 -14.26
N GLY A 36 23.64 -20.22 -14.54
CA GLY A 36 23.13 -19.88 -15.87
C GLY A 36 23.55 -18.50 -16.37
N GLU A 37 23.86 -17.59 -15.44
CA GLU A 37 24.28 -16.21 -15.72
C GLU A 37 25.82 -16.07 -15.69
N GLY A 38 26.57 -17.15 -15.45
CA GLY A 38 28.04 -17.12 -15.31
C GLY A 38 28.53 -16.38 -14.06
N ILE A 39 27.71 -16.36 -13.00
CA ILE A 39 28.02 -15.69 -11.73
C ILE A 39 28.32 -16.75 -10.67
N ALA A 40 29.50 -16.67 -10.05
CA ALA A 40 29.89 -17.46 -8.90
C ALA A 40 29.51 -16.74 -7.61
N ALA A 41 28.83 -17.41 -6.69
CA ALA A 41 28.42 -16.88 -5.40
C ALA A 41 29.17 -17.59 -4.26
N THR A 42 29.86 -16.82 -3.44
CA THR A 42 30.48 -17.30 -2.21
C THR A 42 29.72 -16.75 -1.03
N VAL A 43 29.33 -17.60 -0.09
CA VAL A 43 28.60 -17.19 1.12
C VAL A 43 29.41 -17.52 2.36
N SER A 44 29.49 -16.59 3.29
CA SER A 44 30.12 -16.75 4.60
C SER A 44 29.20 -16.20 5.68
N LEU A 45 28.96 -16.97 6.74
CA LEU A 45 28.23 -16.50 7.91
C LEU A 45 29.25 -16.16 9.00
N GLN A 46 29.33 -14.89 9.39
CA GLN A 46 30.22 -14.38 10.45
C GLN A 46 29.43 -13.42 11.34
N ASP A 47 29.52 -13.56 12.67
CA ASP A 47 28.89 -12.66 13.65
C ASP A 47 27.39 -12.42 13.42
N GLU A 48 26.62 -13.47 13.09
CA GLU A 48 25.19 -13.34 12.74
C GLU A 48 24.95 -12.38 11.55
N ARG A 49 25.94 -12.27 10.66
CA ARG A 49 25.88 -11.56 9.40
C ARG A 49 26.25 -12.49 8.26
N LEU A 50 25.45 -12.45 7.21
CA LEU A 50 25.65 -13.30 6.04
C LEU A 50 26.30 -12.46 4.93
N HIS A 51 27.56 -12.74 4.64
CA HIS A 51 28.34 -12.11 3.59
C HIS A 51 28.21 -12.94 2.32
N ILE A 52 27.75 -12.32 1.24
CA ILE A 52 27.59 -12.91 -0.09
C ILE A 52 28.49 -12.15 -1.04
N ILE A 53 29.48 -12.83 -1.60
CA ILE A 53 30.35 -12.29 -2.63
C ILE A 53 29.94 -12.89 -3.96
N LEU A 54 29.57 -12.06 -4.91
CA LEU A 54 29.27 -12.42 -6.28
C LEU A 54 30.45 -12.07 -7.17
N GLU A 55 30.99 -13.07 -7.84
CA GLU A 55 32.09 -12.94 -8.78
C GLU A 55 31.61 -13.29 -10.18
N SER A 56 31.77 -12.37 -11.12
CA SER A 56 31.43 -12.61 -12.52
C SER A 56 32.31 -11.77 -13.45
N SER A 57 32.35 -12.14 -14.74
CA SER A 57 33.03 -11.35 -15.76
C SER A 57 32.22 -11.38 -17.06
N PRO A 58 31.51 -10.29 -17.42
CA PRO A 58 31.47 -8.97 -16.77
C PRO A 58 30.75 -8.98 -15.41
N VAL A 59 30.97 -7.93 -14.60
CA VAL A 59 30.35 -7.83 -13.25
C VAL A 59 28.83 -7.78 -13.37
N ALA A 60 28.15 -8.63 -12.60
CA ALA A 60 26.71 -8.72 -12.61
C ALA A 60 26.06 -7.37 -12.25
N PRO A 61 24.99 -6.96 -12.97
CA PRO A 61 24.25 -5.77 -12.61
C PRO A 61 23.69 -5.90 -11.18
N LYS A 62 23.92 -4.88 -10.35
CA LYS A 62 23.46 -4.84 -8.95
C LYS A 62 21.98 -5.21 -8.82
N ALA A 63 21.12 -4.66 -9.67
CA ALA A 63 19.68 -4.89 -9.61
C ALA A 63 19.30 -6.37 -9.84
N LEU A 64 19.93 -7.02 -10.83
CA LEU A 64 19.67 -8.43 -11.17
C LEU A 64 20.19 -9.34 -10.04
N ALA A 65 21.43 -9.13 -9.62
CA ALA A 65 22.06 -9.88 -8.53
C ALA A 65 21.26 -9.81 -7.21
N VAL A 66 20.91 -8.61 -6.78
CA VAL A 66 20.13 -8.40 -5.54
C VAL A 66 18.75 -9.02 -5.66
N SER A 67 18.11 -8.94 -6.81
CA SER A 67 16.77 -9.52 -7.02
C SER A 67 16.80 -11.04 -6.92
N LEU A 68 17.77 -11.71 -7.55
CA LEU A 68 17.94 -13.16 -7.49
C LEU A 68 18.23 -13.63 -6.06
N ILE A 69 19.15 -12.94 -5.37
CA ILE A 69 19.47 -13.25 -3.97
C ILE A 69 18.22 -13.09 -3.08
N ARG A 70 17.43 -12.02 -3.25
CA ARG A 70 16.20 -11.84 -2.48
C ARG A 70 15.20 -12.97 -2.71
N GLN A 71 15.06 -13.45 -3.94
CA GLN A 71 14.14 -14.56 -4.26
C GLN A 71 14.57 -15.87 -3.61
N GLU A 72 15.86 -16.18 -3.60
CA GLU A 72 16.38 -17.39 -2.95
C GLU A 72 16.24 -17.29 -1.42
N LEU A 73 16.64 -16.16 -0.83
CA LEU A 73 16.53 -15.96 0.62
C LEU A 73 15.07 -15.93 1.11
N ALA A 74 14.12 -15.50 0.27
CA ALA A 74 12.70 -15.56 0.58
C ALA A 74 12.19 -17.00 0.77
N GLN A 75 12.73 -17.96 0.02
CA GLN A 75 12.38 -19.38 0.17
C GLN A 75 13.03 -20.00 1.42
N VAL A 76 14.22 -19.51 1.78
CA VAL A 76 14.99 -20.00 2.93
C VAL A 76 14.45 -19.48 4.28
N LYS A 77 13.67 -18.38 4.30
CA LYS A 77 13.08 -17.82 5.55
C LYS A 77 14.10 -17.69 6.70
N LEU A 78 15.28 -17.16 6.40
CA LEU A 78 16.32 -16.97 7.41
C LEU A 78 15.81 -16.11 8.57
N ALA A 79 16.24 -16.46 9.80
CA ALA A 79 16.09 -15.62 10.98
C ALA A 79 16.81 -14.27 10.77
N ALA A 80 16.46 -13.26 11.58
CA ALA A 80 16.71 -11.86 11.27
C ALA A 80 18.21 -11.46 11.29
N ILE A 81 18.92 -11.78 10.22
CA ILE A 81 20.38 -11.65 10.05
C ILE A 81 20.64 -10.51 9.07
N ALA A 82 21.69 -9.71 9.33
CA ALA A 82 22.14 -8.68 8.39
C ALA A 82 22.93 -9.33 7.24
N ILE A 83 22.53 -9.07 6.01
CA ILE A 83 23.08 -9.69 4.81
C ILE A 83 23.85 -8.65 4.02
N THR A 84 25.13 -8.89 3.75
CA THR A 84 25.98 -8.00 2.95
C THR A 84 26.26 -8.67 1.62
N ILE A 85 25.86 -8.06 0.51
CA ILE A 85 26.07 -8.56 -0.86
C ILE A 85 27.11 -7.68 -1.53
N GLU A 86 28.14 -8.30 -2.09
CA GLU A 86 29.24 -7.61 -2.77
C GLU A 86 29.40 -8.18 -4.18
N GLY A 87 29.23 -7.34 -5.19
CA GLY A 87 29.52 -7.73 -6.57
C GLY A 87 30.91 -7.29 -6.97
N ARG A 88 31.76 -8.24 -7.38
CA ARG A 88 33.12 -7.99 -7.86
C ARG A 88 33.40 -8.71 -9.17
N ARG A 89 34.43 -8.25 -9.87
CA ARG A 89 34.92 -8.94 -11.07
C ARG A 89 35.80 -10.10 -10.66
N ASN A 90 35.77 -11.21 -11.40
CA ASN A 90 36.71 -12.32 -11.18
C ASN A 90 38.15 -11.83 -11.05
N GLY A 91 38.82 -12.22 -9.95
CA GLY A 91 40.21 -11.86 -9.67
C GLY A 91 40.43 -10.45 -9.09
N GLN A 92 39.38 -9.64 -8.90
CA GLN A 92 39.49 -8.33 -8.24
C GLN A 92 39.18 -8.43 -6.76
N GLN A 93 40.04 -7.83 -5.93
CA GLN A 93 39.84 -7.73 -4.48
C GLN A 93 38.76 -6.70 -4.12
N LEU A 94 38.60 -5.65 -4.93
CA LEU A 94 37.64 -4.57 -4.66
C LEU A 94 36.24 -4.90 -5.19
N PRO A 95 35.20 -4.77 -4.36
CA PRO A 95 33.83 -4.86 -4.82
C PRO A 95 33.51 -3.66 -5.71
N ARG A 96 32.92 -3.92 -6.87
CA ARG A 96 32.37 -2.88 -7.75
C ARG A 96 31.13 -2.24 -7.17
N TRP A 97 30.37 -3.00 -6.40
CA TRP A 97 29.23 -2.51 -5.64
C TRP A 97 29.02 -3.36 -4.38
N ARG A 98 28.46 -2.74 -3.35
CA ARG A 98 28.05 -3.39 -2.10
C ARG A 98 26.60 -3.00 -1.80
N GLU A 99 25.83 -3.95 -1.32
CA GLU A 99 24.47 -3.77 -0.85
C GLU A 99 24.31 -4.46 0.50
N THR A 100 23.61 -3.83 1.46
CA THR A 100 23.30 -4.47 2.74
C THR A 100 21.78 -4.62 2.85
N LEU A 101 21.32 -5.87 2.89
CA LEU A 101 19.92 -6.22 3.14
C LEU A 101 19.75 -6.58 4.61
N ARG A 102 18.68 -6.10 5.25
CA ARG A 102 18.26 -6.64 6.54
C ARG A 102 17.13 -7.63 6.27
N CYS A 103 17.35 -8.91 6.54
CA CYS A 103 16.24 -9.85 6.65
C CYS A 103 15.61 -9.60 8.01
N SER A 104 14.46 -8.95 8.08
CA SER A 104 13.65 -8.94 9.29
C SER A 104 12.65 -10.09 9.19
N ARG A 105 12.62 -10.97 10.20
CA ARG A 105 11.58 -11.98 10.37
C ARG A 105 10.24 -11.26 10.25
N THR A 106 9.44 -11.58 9.23
CA THR A 106 8.11 -10.98 9.03
C THR A 106 7.19 -11.43 10.16
N THR A 107 7.27 -10.80 11.31
CA THR A 107 6.09 -10.51 12.11
C THR A 107 5.43 -9.33 11.40
N ALA A 108 4.30 -9.61 10.75
CA ALA A 108 3.47 -8.72 9.94
C ALA A 108 3.80 -7.22 10.07
N ALA A 109 4.66 -6.73 9.20
CA ALA A 109 4.67 -5.35 8.75
C ALA A 109 4.91 -5.42 7.24
N PRO A 110 3.89 -5.15 6.41
CA PRO A 110 4.02 -5.32 4.97
C PRO A 110 5.02 -4.29 4.44
N ALA A 111 6.09 -4.80 3.83
CA ALA A 111 6.85 -4.07 2.84
C ALA A 111 6.01 -3.98 1.56
N ASP A 112 5.05 -3.06 1.56
CA ASP A 112 4.59 -2.39 0.36
C ASP A 112 4.70 -0.90 0.64
N ARG A 113 5.80 -0.29 0.18
CA ARG A 113 5.89 1.17 0.02
C ARG A 113 5.26 1.58 -1.32
N SER A 114 4.13 0.99 -1.66
CA SER A 114 3.05 1.77 -2.23
C SER A 114 2.20 2.20 -1.04
N PRO A 115 2.10 3.49 -0.68
CA PRO A 115 1.15 3.92 0.34
C PRO A 115 -0.20 3.29 0.00
N PRO A 116 -0.89 2.63 0.95
CA PRO A 116 -2.14 1.94 0.65
C PRO A 116 -3.02 2.89 -0.13
N SER A 117 -3.48 2.44 -1.30
CA SER A 117 -4.18 3.28 -2.27
C SER A 117 -5.24 4.08 -1.53
N LEU A 118 -5.39 5.37 -1.85
CA LEU A 118 -6.30 6.28 -1.13
C LEU A 118 -7.68 5.65 -0.85
N HIS A 119 -8.20 4.87 -1.78
CA HIS A 119 -9.43 4.06 -1.62
C HIS A 119 -9.42 3.10 -0.44
N GLN A 120 -8.34 2.35 -0.21
CA GLN A 120 -8.24 1.39 0.89
C GLN A 120 -8.13 2.08 2.25
N ARG A 121 -7.32 3.13 2.35
CA ARG A 121 -7.23 3.96 3.55
C ARG A 121 -8.59 4.60 3.88
N ALA A 122 -9.26 5.14 2.86
CA ALA A 122 -10.59 5.72 3.03
C ALA A 122 -11.62 4.69 3.50
N ARG A 123 -11.59 3.45 2.96
CA ARG A 123 -12.42 2.32 3.44
C ARG A 123 -12.18 1.97 4.91
N GLN A 124 -10.96 2.13 5.40
CA GLN A 124 -10.61 1.93 6.81
C GLN A 124 -11.02 3.11 7.70
N GLY A 125 -11.61 4.17 7.13
CA GLY A 125 -12.01 5.37 7.85
C GLY A 125 -10.88 6.36 8.10
N ASP A 126 -9.79 6.27 7.33
CA ASP A 126 -8.72 7.26 7.33
C ASP A 126 -9.26 8.60 6.81
N ARG A 127 -9.28 9.60 7.68
CA ARG A 127 -9.79 10.94 7.42
C ARG A 127 -9.04 11.63 6.29
N GLN A 128 -7.71 11.51 6.26
CA GLN A 128 -6.90 12.16 5.24
C GLN A 128 -7.13 11.52 3.88
N ALA A 129 -7.31 10.21 3.84
CA ALA A 129 -7.58 9.52 2.59
C ALA A 129 -8.97 9.84 2.03
N ILE A 130 -9.99 9.94 2.89
CA ILE A 130 -11.33 10.40 2.48
C ILE A 130 -11.25 11.84 1.96
N ALA A 131 -10.57 12.74 2.68
CA ALA A 131 -10.38 14.13 2.25
C ALA A 131 -9.70 14.21 0.87
N ALA A 132 -8.61 13.47 0.69
CA ALA A 132 -7.86 13.45 -0.55
C ALA A 132 -8.66 12.85 -1.74
N LEU A 133 -9.50 11.84 -1.51
CA LEU A 133 -10.38 11.30 -2.57
C LEU A 133 -11.46 12.31 -2.99
N LEU A 134 -12.08 12.98 -2.01
CA LEU A 134 -13.07 14.01 -2.26
C LEU A 134 -12.44 15.21 -2.98
N GLU A 135 -11.26 15.62 -2.52
CA GLU A 135 -10.46 16.66 -3.16
C GLU A 135 -10.07 16.26 -4.58
N GLN A 136 -9.62 15.03 -4.83
CA GLN A 136 -9.28 14.54 -6.18
C GLN A 136 -10.47 14.63 -7.14
N GLY A 137 -11.68 14.24 -6.70
CA GLY A 137 -12.90 14.37 -7.49
C GLY A 137 -13.28 15.83 -7.79
N LEU A 138 -12.83 16.76 -6.95
CA LEU A 138 -13.15 18.19 -6.99
C LEU A 138 -11.96 19.06 -7.46
N GLN A 139 -10.79 18.46 -7.70
CA GLN A 139 -9.51 19.13 -7.96
C GLN A 139 -9.55 19.96 -9.25
N HIS A 140 -10.32 19.49 -10.24
CA HIS A 140 -10.56 20.20 -11.50
C HIS A 140 -11.29 21.54 -11.33
N LYS A 141 -11.79 21.86 -10.12
CA LYS A 141 -12.50 23.11 -9.80
C LYS A 141 -11.78 23.97 -8.74
N GLY A 142 -10.57 23.58 -8.29
CA GLY A 142 -9.80 24.36 -7.31
C GLY A 142 -10.46 24.43 -5.93
N ILE A 143 -11.02 23.29 -5.49
CA ILE A 143 -11.77 23.15 -4.24
C ILE A 143 -10.91 22.39 -3.23
N THR A 144 -10.83 22.88 -2.00
CA THR A 144 -10.13 22.23 -0.89
C THR A 144 -11.14 21.52 0.00
N VAL A 145 -10.88 20.26 0.36
CA VAL A 145 -11.78 19.48 1.24
C VAL A 145 -11.06 19.14 2.54
N LYS A 146 -11.71 19.43 3.67
CA LYS A 146 -11.25 19.06 5.01
C LYS A 146 -12.25 18.10 5.63
N VAL A 147 -11.79 16.94 6.07
CA VAL A 147 -12.65 15.94 6.71
C VAL A 147 -12.29 15.81 8.17
N HIS A 148 -13.26 16.12 9.03
CA HIS A 148 -13.20 15.92 10.46
C HIS A 148 -14.04 14.70 10.83
N LYS A 149 -13.52 13.87 11.74
CA LYS A 149 -14.27 12.73 12.32
C LYS A 149 -14.54 13.07 13.78
N GLN A 150 -15.82 13.17 14.13
CA GLN A 150 -16.28 13.28 15.51
C GLN A 150 -17.05 12.01 15.86
N GLY A 151 -16.36 11.08 16.54
CA GLY A 151 -16.92 9.76 16.86
C GLY A 151 -17.36 9.01 15.59
N ASN A 152 -18.68 8.82 15.45
CA ASN A 152 -19.31 8.11 14.34
C ASN A 152 -19.92 9.02 13.26
N ARG A 153 -19.64 10.33 13.33
CA ARG A 153 -20.06 11.34 12.37
C ARG A 153 -18.85 11.92 11.66
N PHE A 154 -18.92 12.04 10.34
CA PHE A 154 -17.94 12.82 9.59
C PHE A 154 -18.50 14.20 9.29
N GLU A 155 -17.66 15.21 9.41
CA GLU A 155 -17.91 16.57 8.97
C GLU A 155 -16.95 16.86 7.82
N ILE A 156 -17.51 17.11 6.65
CA ILE A 156 -16.79 17.32 5.39
C ILE A 156 -16.96 18.80 5.06
N GLN A 157 -15.91 19.56 5.28
CA GLN A 157 -15.86 20.98 4.96
C GLN A 157 -15.26 21.15 3.56
N VAL A 158 -15.99 21.79 2.66
CA VAL A 158 -15.62 21.97 1.26
C VAL A 158 -15.40 23.45 1.02
N GLU A 159 -14.16 23.89 0.93
CA GLU A 159 -13.80 25.29 0.71
C GLU A 159 -13.52 25.55 -0.78
N SER A 160 -14.18 26.55 -1.35
CA SER A 160 -13.98 26.91 -2.76
C SER A 160 -13.95 28.42 -2.98
N ARG A 161 -13.22 28.83 -4.02
CA ARG A 161 -13.24 30.20 -4.54
C ARG A 161 -14.46 30.48 -5.43
N GLN A 162 -15.09 29.43 -5.95
CA GLN A 162 -16.22 29.52 -6.89
C GLN A 162 -17.53 29.10 -6.21
N SER A 163 -18.68 29.61 -6.69
CA SER A 163 -19.99 29.11 -6.24
C SER A 163 -20.13 27.63 -6.61
N LEU A 164 -20.15 26.77 -5.59
CA LEU A 164 -20.40 25.34 -5.76
C LEU A 164 -21.88 25.05 -5.64
N GLU A 165 -22.44 24.39 -6.66
CA GLU A 165 -23.80 23.88 -6.57
C GLU A 165 -23.85 22.71 -5.57
N PRO A 166 -24.76 22.77 -4.57
CA PRO A 166 -24.92 21.71 -3.59
C PRO A 166 -25.14 20.35 -4.25
N ALA A 167 -26.00 20.29 -5.28
CA ALA A 167 -26.34 19.04 -5.96
C ALA A 167 -25.11 18.30 -6.52
N LEU A 168 -24.14 19.02 -7.12
CA LEU A 168 -22.91 18.41 -7.66
C LEU A 168 -22.01 17.87 -6.55
N VAL A 169 -21.80 18.68 -5.50
CA VAL A 169 -20.92 18.31 -4.38
C VAL A 169 -21.53 17.15 -3.59
N LEU A 170 -22.83 17.20 -3.32
CA LEU A 170 -23.57 16.12 -2.64
C LEU A 170 -23.54 14.84 -3.46
N THR A 171 -23.81 14.90 -4.76
CA THR A 171 -23.76 13.72 -5.65
C THR A 171 -22.37 13.09 -5.67
N LEU A 172 -21.31 13.90 -5.74
CA LEU A 172 -19.93 13.40 -5.72
C LEU A 172 -19.61 12.77 -4.36
N ILE A 173 -19.84 13.48 -3.26
CA ILE A 173 -19.55 12.97 -1.91
C ILE A 173 -20.37 11.71 -1.62
N GLU A 174 -21.65 11.70 -1.97
CA GLU A 174 -22.52 10.54 -1.79
C GLU A 174 -22.00 9.35 -2.60
N ARG A 175 -21.62 9.57 -3.86
CA ARG A 175 -21.02 8.52 -4.71
C ARG A 175 -19.75 7.96 -4.08
N GLU A 176 -18.84 8.82 -3.61
CA GLU A 176 -17.60 8.38 -2.97
C GLU A 176 -17.89 7.61 -1.67
N LEU A 177 -18.73 8.14 -0.78
CA LEU A 177 -19.13 7.44 0.45
C LEU A 177 -19.80 6.08 0.17
N ARG A 178 -20.61 6.00 -0.89
CA ARG A 178 -21.26 4.76 -1.35
C ARG A 178 -20.25 3.74 -1.88
N GLN A 179 -19.24 4.18 -2.63
CA GLN A 179 -18.16 3.32 -3.11
C GLN A 179 -17.25 2.80 -1.97
N LEU A 180 -17.09 3.63 -0.94
CA LEU A 180 -16.29 3.31 0.23
C LEU A 180 -17.00 2.33 1.19
N GLN A 181 -18.33 2.19 1.14
CA GLN A 181 -19.11 1.26 1.97
C GLN A 181 -18.69 1.31 3.45
N LEU A 182 -18.64 2.50 4.03
CA LEU A 182 -18.18 2.71 5.41
C LEU A 182 -19.25 2.20 6.39
N SER A 183 -19.21 0.90 6.70
CA SER A 183 -20.19 0.21 7.56
C SER A 183 -20.31 0.78 8.97
N PHE A 184 -19.28 1.51 9.40
CA PHE A 184 -19.23 2.16 10.71
C PHE A 184 -19.73 3.62 10.67
N LEU A 185 -20.13 4.18 9.53
CA LEU A 185 -20.51 5.59 9.43
C LEU A 185 -22.02 5.78 9.64
N SER A 186 -22.44 6.53 10.67
CA SER A 186 -23.87 6.79 10.92
C SER A 186 -24.43 8.02 10.20
N SER A 187 -23.63 9.08 10.07
CA SER A 187 -24.01 10.29 9.33
C SER A 187 -22.79 11.09 8.87
N ALA A 188 -22.88 11.73 7.71
CA ALA A 188 -21.90 12.70 7.23
C ALA A 188 -22.58 14.07 7.10
N VAL A 189 -21.95 15.13 7.57
CA VAL A 189 -22.38 16.51 7.36
C VAL A 189 -21.44 17.12 6.34
N VAL A 190 -21.98 17.67 5.26
CA VAL A 190 -21.21 18.38 4.24
C VAL A 190 -21.51 19.86 4.40
N ALA A 191 -20.47 20.65 4.64
CA ALA A 191 -20.58 22.10 4.77
C ALA A 191 -19.66 22.74 3.74
N ALA A 192 -20.20 23.54 2.82
CA ALA A 192 -19.40 24.26 1.85
C ALA A 192 -19.08 25.67 2.34
N TYR A 193 -17.82 26.07 2.26
CA TYR A 193 -17.32 27.39 2.63
C TYR A 193 -16.85 28.13 1.38
N ARG A 194 -17.10 29.44 1.35
CA ARG A 194 -16.48 30.33 0.37
C ARG A 194 -15.18 30.86 0.96
N ALA A 195 -14.11 30.89 0.17
CA ALA A 195 -12.83 31.43 0.59
C ALA A 195 -13.00 32.84 1.21
N GLY A 196 -12.56 33.00 2.46
CA GLY A 196 -12.69 34.25 3.22
C GLY A 196 -13.94 34.36 4.13
N ASN A 197 -14.89 33.43 4.05
CA ASN A 197 -16.07 33.41 4.91
C ASN A 197 -15.93 32.42 6.09
N ARG A 198 -16.34 32.86 7.28
CA ARG A 198 -16.44 32.02 8.49
C ARG A 198 -17.71 31.16 8.56
N LEU A 199 -18.74 31.51 7.80
CA LEU A 199 -20.01 30.78 7.73
C LEU A 199 -20.04 29.89 6.49
N PRO A 200 -20.61 28.67 6.59
CA PRO A 200 -20.82 27.84 5.43
C PRO A 200 -21.84 28.51 4.50
N ALA A 201 -21.55 28.54 3.22
CA ALA A 201 -22.47 28.95 2.16
C ALA A 201 -23.71 28.04 2.12
N TRP A 202 -23.52 26.76 2.42
CA TRP A 202 -24.60 25.80 2.65
C TRP A 202 -24.05 24.64 3.48
N GLN A 203 -24.93 23.98 4.21
CA GLN A 203 -24.61 22.75 4.93
C GLN A 203 -25.76 21.77 4.79
N GLU A 204 -25.43 20.49 4.58
CA GLU A 204 -26.42 19.44 4.39
C GLU A 204 -25.94 18.14 5.00
N ARG A 205 -26.87 17.39 5.57
CA ARG A 205 -26.57 16.12 6.23
C ARG A 205 -26.89 14.97 5.30
N LEU A 206 -25.85 14.22 4.94
CA LEU A 206 -25.93 12.97 4.19
C LEU A 206 -25.97 11.79 5.14
N THR A 207 -26.92 10.89 4.93
CA THR A 207 -26.91 9.56 5.54
C THR A 207 -26.46 8.57 4.49
N PRO A 208 -25.21 8.04 4.55
CA PRO A 208 -24.80 7.00 3.63
C PRO A 208 -25.65 5.76 3.93
N GLN A 209 -26.58 5.44 3.04
CA GLN A 209 -27.40 4.24 3.19
C GLN A 209 -26.51 3.02 2.94
N PRO A 210 -26.47 2.02 3.84
CA PRO A 210 -25.93 0.72 3.48
C PRO A 210 -26.72 0.18 2.29
N ARG A 211 -26.09 -0.61 1.42
CA ARG A 211 -26.81 -1.39 0.40
C ARG A 211 -27.64 -2.45 1.11
N THR A 212 -28.77 -2.04 1.67
CA THR A 212 -29.87 -2.93 2.00
C THR A 212 -30.78 -2.89 0.79
N THR A 213 -30.88 -4.02 0.11
CA THR A 213 -31.94 -4.29 -0.85
C THR A 213 -33.27 -4.31 -0.10
N ALA A 214 -33.84 -3.14 0.20
CA ALA A 214 -35.23 -2.99 0.62
C ALA A 214 -35.65 -1.53 0.54
N ALA A 215 -36.80 -1.32 -0.10
CA ALA A 215 -37.66 -0.16 0.02
C ALA A 215 -37.22 1.13 -0.71
N ILE A 216 -37.66 1.19 -1.97
CA ILE A 216 -38.21 2.38 -2.61
C ILE A 216 -39.25 3.00 -1.65
N ALA A 217 -38.86 3.95 -0.80
CA ALA A 217 -39.78 4.87 -0.13
C ALA A 217 -39.00 5.92 0.65
N GLN A 218 -38.66 7.05 0.03
CA GLN A 218 -38.77 8.40 0.60
C GLN A 218 -38.13 9.44 -0.33
N SER A 219 -38.77 9.64 -1.48
CA SER A 219 -38.62 10.86 -2.28
C SER A 219 -39.99 11.51 -2.36
N SER A 220 -40.42 12.20 -1.30
CA SER A 220 -41.51 13.21 -1.34
C SER A 220 -41.90 13.68 0.06
N ARG A 221 -41.25 14.72 0.56
CA ARG A 221 -41.87 15.83 1.35
C ARG A 221 -40.91 17.01 1.20
N ARG A 222 -41.28 18.22 0.84
CA ARG A 222 -42.51 18.83 0.35
C ARG A 222 -42.03 20.23 -0.04
N ILE A 223 -42.08 20.60 -1.32
CA ILE A 223 -42.05 22.02 -1.71
C ILE A 223 -43.37 22.59 -1.14
N PRO A 224 -43.38 23.61 -0.26
CA PRO A 224 -44.63 24.25 0.09
C PRO A 224 -45.14 25.00 -1.15
N PRO A 225 -46.37 24.74 -1.63
CA PRO A 225 -46.94 25.56 -2.68
C PRO A 225 -47.24 26.96 -2.13
N ILE A 226 -46.87 27.96 -2.92
CA ILE A 226 -47.26 29.36 -2.77
C ILE A 226 -48.80 29.40 -2.75
N GLN A 227 -49.40 29.68 -1.59
CA GLN A 227 -50.82 30.04 -1.55
C GLN A 227 -50.95 31.49 -2.00
N ARG A 228 -51.29 31.68 -3.28
CA ARG A 228 -51.79 32.96 -3.80
C ARG A 228 -53.29 32.84 -4.03
N LEU A 229 -54.03 33.61 -3.24
CA LEU A 229 -55.37 34.18 -3.44
C LEU A 229 -56.38 33.39 -4.31
N GLY A 230 -57.42 32.88 -3.63
CA GLY A 230 -58.74 32.70 -4.22
C GLY A 230 -59.64 33.88 -3.85
N TRP A 231 -60.03 34.63 -4.86
CA TRP A 231 -61.15 35.58 -4.85
C TRP A 231 -62.44 34.76 -5.02
N GLU A 232 -63.48 35.09 -4.25
CA GLU A 232 -64.90 35.13 -4.66
C GLU A 232 -65.81 35.22 -3.43
N ARG A 233 -66.36 36.42 -3.20
CA ARG A 233 -67.75 36.67 -3.57
C ARG A 233 -67.99 38.16 -3.80
#